data_AF-A0A0F8ZKQ2-F1
#
_entry.id   AF-A0A0F8ZKQ2-F1
#
_cell.length_a   1.000
_cell.length_b   1.000
_cell.length_c   1.000
_cell.angle_alpha   90.00
_cell.angle_beta   90.00
_cell.angle_gamma   90.00
#
_symmetry.space_group_name_H-M   'P 1'
#
loop_
_entity.id
_entity.type
_entity.pdbx_description
1 polymer ?
#
loop_
_entity_poly.entity_id
_entity_poly.type
_entity_poly.pdbx_seq_one_letter_code
_entity_poly.pdbx_strand_id
1 'polypeptide(L)'
;SAALQSQQGFNGELRSAILCFIEEVDLSKKSGVAYRRIKEWVTAILLPIHVKNLTPYMSTNTTHWVQCANDPDSCPIFTGDTRIMVLFVDDIPTDQWENKRNLITKLRKEAPDFLGELMKLEIPESPDRLGVPVLESSAKKDIQKRNQSPLEAYIEDECFFVPGNMVTFNEFYGRFAAAIDATEIGYWTKVRVGKNIPKPFVKGRAGTGNMHIGNLAFEDLPAIGKELICFENKLVPKV
;
A
#
# COMPACT_ATOMS: atom_id res chain seq x y z
N SER A 1 -0.85 -8.85 -18.54
CA SER A 1 -0.14 -10.15 -18.46
C SER A 1 -1.15 -11.25 -18.17
N ALA A 2 -0.94 -12.46 -18.72
CA ALA A 2 -1.87 -13.57 -18.59
C ALA A 2 -2.00 -14.05 -17.12
N ALA A 3 -0.91 -14.07 -16.36
CA ALA A 3 -0.87 -14.45 -14.94
C ALA A 3 -1.80 -13.64 -14.05
N LEU A 4 -1.92 -12.33 -14.31
CA LEU A 4 -2.74 -11.43 -13.51
C LEU A 4 -4.22 -11.48 -13.89
N GLN A 5 -4.50 -11.76 -15.17
CA GLN A 5 -5.86 -11.69 -15.73
C GLN A 5 -6.52 -13.06 -15.89
N SER A 6 -5.74 -14.16 -15.79
CA SER A 6 -6.26 -15.52 -15.91
C SER A 6 -7.20 -15.85 -14.75
N GLN A 7 -8.48 -16.06 -15.10
CA GLN A 7 -9.50 -16.54 -14.17
C GLN A 7 -9.20 -17.95 -13.66
N GLN A 8 -8.55 -18.77 -14.50
CA GLN A 8 -8.13 -20.15 -14.18
C GLN A 8 -6.81 -20.20 -13.39
N GLY A 9 -6.20 -19.04 -13.14
CA GLY A 9 -5.01 -18.92 -12.29
C GLY A 9 -3.71 -19.41 -12.93
N PHE A 10 -3.67 -19.59 -14.26
CA PHE A 10 -2.43 -19.93 -14.96
C PHE A 10 -1.45 -18.77 -14.91
N ASN A 11 -0.22 -19.06 -14.50
CA ASN A 11 0.87 -18.09 -14.31
C ASN A 11 2.25 -18.70 -14.63
N GLY A 12 2.28 -19.64 -15.57
CA GLY A 12 3.50 -20.35 -15.95
C GLY A 12 4.65 -19.46 -16.43
N GLU A 13 4.35 -18.26 -16.93
CA GLU A 13 5.35 -17.27 -17.33
C GLU A 13 6.15 -16.68 -16.15
N LEU A 14 5.64 -16.80 -14.92
CA LEU A 14 6.35 -16.33 -13.72
C LEU A 14 7.45 -17.30 -13.28
N ARG A 15 7.51 -18.49 -13.88
CA ARG A 15 8.56 -19.48 -13.59
C ARG A 15 9.92 -18.88 -13.92
N SER A 16 10.76 -18.71 -12.89
CA SER A 16 12.11 -18.15 -13.03
C SER A 16 12.15 -16.71 -13.58
N ALA A 17 11.03 -15.98 -13.56
CA ALA A 17 11.00 -14.60 -13.99
C ALA A 17 11.65 -13.71 -12.94
N ILE A 18 12.58 -12.86 -13.37
CA ILE A 18 13.24 -11.88 -12.50
C ILE A 18 12.50 -10.54 -12.53
N LEU A 19 12.23 -10.02 -13.74
CA LEU A 19 11.50 -8.77 -13.95
C LEU A 19 10.13 -9.07 -14.56
N CYS A 20 9.08 -8.51 -13.96
CA CYS A 20 7.70 -8.64 -14.38
C CYS A 20 7.12 -7.25 -14.69
N PHE A 21 6.91 -6.97 -15.96
CA PHE A 21 6.34 -5.71 -16.43
C PHE A 21 4.82 -5.79 -16.59
N ILE A 22 4.14 -4.75 -16.12
CA ILE A 22 2.71 -4.54 -16.27
C ILE A 22 2.51 -3.21 -17.00
N GLU A 23 2.07 -3.27 -18.24
CA GLU A 23 1.81 -2.09 -19.07
C GLU A 23 0.30 -1.82 -19.14
N GLU A 24 -0.09 -0.57 -18.83
CA GLU A 24 -1.46 -0.03 -18.98
C GLU A 24 -2.59 -0.88 -18.37
N VAL A 25 -2.26 -1.68 -17.35
CA VAL A 25 -3.26 -2.39 -16.56
C VAL A 25 -3.67 -1.52 -15.38
N ASP A 26 -4.94 -1.15 -15.38
CA ASP A 26 -5.61 -0.58 -14.22
C ASP A 26 -5.86 -1.67 -13.16
N LEU A 27 -5.10 -1.59 -12.08
CA LEU A 27 -5.14 -2.45 -10.89
C LEU A 27 -6.19 -1.99 -9.87
N SER A 28 -6.81 -0.82 -10.04
CA SER A 28 -7.88 -0.30 -9.18
C SER A 28 -9.23 -0.99 -9.41
N LYS A 29 -9.38 -1.69 -10.55
CA LYS A 29 -10.63 -2.34 -10.97
C LYS A 29 -11.27 -3.16 -9.85
N LYS A 30 -12.61 -3.11 -9.77
CA LYS A 30 -13.48 -3.68 -8.71
C LYS A 30 -13.14 -5.09 -8.22
N SER A 31 -12.57 -5.97 -9.05
CA SER A 31 -12.19 -7.31 -8.58
C SER A 31 -11.02 -7.27 -7.60
N GLY A 32 -10.10 -6.31 -7.75
CA GLY A 32 -8.88 -6.14 -6.96
C GLY A 32 -7.95 -7.37 -6.98
N VAL A 33 -8.22 -8.35 -7.84
CA VAL A 33 -7.54 -9.66 -7.79
C VAL A 33 -6.08 -9.52 -8.20
N ALA A 34 -5.81 -8.81 -9.29
CA ALA A 34 -4.44 -8.59 -9.76
C ALA A 34 -3.60 -7.84 -8.72
N TYR A 35 -4.16 -6.75 -8.17
CA TYR A 35 -3.52 -5.98 -7.12
C TYR A 35 -3.19 -6.82 -5.87
N ARG A 36 -4.16 -7.60 -5.37
CA ARG A 36 -3.93 -8.49 -4.22
C ARG A 36 -2.89 -9.57 -4.51
N ARG A 37 -2.94 -10.19 -5.70
CA ARG A 37 -1.93 -11.18 -6.12
C ARG A 37 -0.53 -10.60 -6.12
N ILE A 38 -0.32 -9.44 -6.75
CA ILE A 38 0.99 -8.79 -6.79
C ILE A 38 1.46 -8.48 -5.37
N LYS A 39 0.58 -7.93 -4.53
CA LYS A 39 0.88 -7.63 -3.12
C LYS A 39 1.33 -8.85 -2.31
N GLU A 40 0.74 -10.01 -2.56
CA GLU A 40 1.13 -11.27 -1.95
C GLU A 40 2.46 -11.75 -2.53
N TRP A 41 2.59 -11.74 -3.86
CA TRP A 41 3.76 -12.22 -4.59
C TRP A 41 5.02 -11.40 -4.32
N VAL A 42 4.96 -10.08 -4.18
CA VAL A 42 6.14 -9.23 -3.90
C VAL A 42 6.85 -9.63 -2.60
N THR A 43 6.13 -10.21 -1.64
CA THR A 43 6.68 -10.59 -0.33
C THR A 43 6.81 -12.10 -0.13
N ALA A 44 6.34 -12.91 -1.07
CA ALA A 44 6.33 -14.36 -0.92
C ALA A 44 7.71 -14.97 -1.20
N ILE A 45 8.16 -15.92 -0.39
CA ILE A 45 9.39 -16.69 -0.65
C ILE A 45 9.18 -17.67 -1.80
N LEU A 46 7.98 -18.27 -1.88
CA LEU A 46 7.60 -19.24 -2.91
C LEU A 46 6.35 -18.76 -3.65
N LEU A 47 6.31 -18.99 -4.95
CA LEU A 47 5.12 -18.77 -5.79
C LEU A 47 4.46 -20.10 -6.14
N PRO A 48 3.11 -20.21 -6.05
CA PRO A 48 2.39 -21.30 -6.65
C PRO A 48 2.36 -21.11 -8.17
N ILE A 49 3.05 -21.98 -8.89
CA ILE A 49 3.12 -21.97 -10.36
C ILE A 49 2.13 -22.98 -10.91
N HIS A 50 1.20 -22.51 -11.74
CA HIS A 50 0.23 -23.31 -12.46
C HIS A 50 0.42 -23.11 -13.97
N VAL A 51 1.07 -24.07 -14.60
CA VAL A 51 1.22 -24.13 -16.05
C VAL A 51 0.03 -24.89 -16.62
N LYS A 52 -0.49 -24.45 -17.77
CA LYS A 52 -1.62 -25.10 -18.43
C LYS A 52 -1.32 -26.58 -18.69
N ASN A 53 -2.27 -27.45 -18.35
CA ASN A 53 -2.18 -28.92 -18.46
C ASN A 53 -1.09 -29.58 -17.58
N LEU A 54 -0.58 -28.88 -16.56
CA LEU A 54 0.36 -29.44 -15.59
C LEU A 54 -0.15 -29.25 -14.17
N THR A 55 0.25 -30.14 -13.26
CA THR A 55 -0.05 -30.02 -11.83
C THR A 55 0.63 -28.79 -11.24
N PRO A 56 -0.07 -27.95 -10.46
CA PRO A 56 0.53 -26.82 -9.77
C PRO A 56 1.66 -27.26 -8.83
N TYR A 57 2.72 -26.46 -8.73
CA TYR A 57 3.85 -26.69 -7.82
C TYR A 57 4.37 -25.37 -7.25
N MET A 58 5.13 -25.45 -6.15
CA MET A 58 5.78 -24.28 -5.56
C MET A 58 7.16 -24.06 -6.20
N SER A 59 7.48 -22.81 -6.52
CA SER A 59 8.78 -22.42 -7.06
C SER A 59 9.35 -21.24 -6.27
N THR A 60 10.68 -21.14 -6.16
CA THR A 60 11.35 -19.99 -5.55
C THR A 60 10.93 -18.72 -6.26
N ASN A 61 10.46 -17.74 -5.48
CA ASN A 61 10.10 -16.45 -6.01
C ASN A 61 11.36 -15.62 -6.27
N THR A 62 11.50 -15.17 -7.51
CA THR A 62 12.57 -14.25 -7.95
C THR A 62 12.00 -12.98 -8.59
N THR A 63 10.67 -12.82 -8.54
CA THR A 63 9.96 -11.79 -9.30
C THR A 63 10.08 -10.41 -8.65
N HIS A 64 10.34 -9.41 -9.49
CA HIS A 64 10.30 -8.00 -9.16
C HIS A 64 9.32 -7.34 -10.14
N TRP A 65 8.45 -6.49 -9.63
CA TRP A 65 7.30 -6.00 -10.37
C TRP A 65 7.47 -4.53 -10.72
N VAL A 66 7.31 -4.21 -12.01
CA VAL A 66 7.29 -2.84 -12.53
C VAL A 66 5.96 -2.63 -13.22
N GLN A 67 5.24 -1.59 -12.83
CA GLN A 67 4.01 -1.18 -13.49
C GLN A 67 4.21 0.18 -14.13
N CYS A 68 3.89 0.28 -15.41
CA CYS A 68 3.90 1.52 -16.17
C CYS A 68 2.45 1.88 -16.51
N ALA A 69 2.02 3.08 -16.09
CA ALA A 69 0.70 3.62 -16.38
C ALA A 69 0.78 5.14 -16.50
N ASN A 70 -0.01 5.71 -17.42
CA ASN A 70 -0.14 7.16 -17.58
C ASN A 70 -1.10 7.76 -16.54
N ASP A 71 -2.06 6.97 -16.07
CA ASP A 71 -3.00 7.37 -15.02
C ASP A 71 -2.47 6.91 -13.65
N PRO A 72 -2.15 7.83 -12.73
CA PRO A 72 -1.67 7.49 -11.39
C PRO A 72 -2.68 6.70 -10.55
N ASP A 73 -3.98 6.76 -10.88
CA ASP A 73 -5.01 5.99 -10.16
C ASP A 73 -5.09 4.53 -10.65
N SER A 74 -4.34 4.17 -11.69
CA SER A 74 -4.23 2.77 -12.17
C SER A 74 -3.60 1.83 -11.16
N CYS A 75 -2.96 2.31 -10.10
CA CYS A 75 -2.47 1.47 -9.00
C CYS A 75 -2.76 2.13 -7.66
N PRO A 76 -3.79 1.68 -6.94
CA PRO A 76 -4.14 2.28 -5.67
C PRO A 76 -3.02 2.01 -4.66
N ILE A 77 -2.57 3.07 -4.01
CA ILE A 77 -1.59 3.00 -2.92
C ILE A 77 -2.29 3.50 -1.68
N PHE A 78 -2.25 2.71 -0.61
CA PHE A 78 -2.89 3.06 0.65
C PHE A 78 -1.84 3.52 1.65
N THR A 79 -2.27 4.30 2.64
CA THR A 79 -1.43 4.72 3.76
C THR A 79 -0.82 3.50 4.45
N GLY A 80 0.50 3.58 4.71
CA GLY A 80 1.27 2.48 5.30
C GLY A 80 1.69 1.38 4.32
N ASP A 81 1.46 1.51 3.01
CA ASP A 81 2.01 0.56 2.05
C ASP A 81 3.53 0.67 1.92
N THR A 82 4.23 -0.40 2.31
CA THR A 82 5.71 -0.47 2.27
C THR A 82 6.26 -1.14 1.01
N ARG A 83 5.42 -1.49 0.01
CA ARG A 83 5.83 -2.31 -1.14
C ARG A 83 5.99 -1.54 -2.45
N ILE A 84 5.30 -0.42 -2.58
CA ILE A 84 5.22 0.31 -3.86
C ILE A 84 6.08 1.57 -3.78
N MET A 85 6.97 1.73 -4.76
CA MET A 85 7.68 2.97 -5.06
C MET A 85 7.02 3.64 -6.27
N VAL A 86 6.81 4.95 -6.20
CA VAL A 86 6.25 5.73 -7.31
C VAL A 86 7.34 6.61 -7.89
N LEU A 87 7.61 6.40 -9.18
CA LEU A 87 8.50 7.21 -10.00
C LEU A 87 7.66 7.94 -11.03
N PHE A 88 7.60 9.26 -10.92
CA PHE A 88 7.00 10.10 -11.94
C PHE A 88 8.03 10.34 -13.04
N VAL A 89 7.63 10.14 -14.29
CA VAL A 89 8.46 10.37 -15.47
C VAL A 89 7.76 11.44 -16.28
N ASP A 90 8.37 12.62 -16.34
CA ASP A 90 7.89 13.74 -17.14
C ASP A 90 7.86 13.42 -18.64
N ASP A 91 6.98 14.12 -19.36
CA ASP A 91 6.99 14.09 -20.82
C ASP A 91 8.31 14.66 -21.36
N ILE A 92 8.88 13.97 -22.33
CA ILE A 92 10.08 14.43 -23.02
C ILE A 92 9.67 15.59 -23.96
N PRO A 93 10.32 16.76 -23.89
CA PRO A 93 10.06 17.86 -24.83
C PRO A 93 10.19 17.43 -26.29
N THR A 94 9.29 17.90 -27.15
CA THR A 94 9.20 17.45 -28.55
C THR A 94 10.47 17.70 -29.37
N ASP A 95 11.25 18.73 -29.02
CA ASP A 95 12.55 19.05 -29.62
C ASP A 95 13.67 18.08 -29.21
N GLN A 96 13.46 17.31 -28.14
CA GLN A 96 14.36 16.26 -27.67
C GLN A 96 13.93 14.86 -28.12
N TRP A 97 12.85 14.76 -28.89
CA TRP A 97 12.38 13.46 -29.39
C TRP A 97 13.41 12.84 -30.32
N GLU A 98 13.82 11.63 -29.98
CA GLU A 98 14.68 10.82 -30.83
C GLU A 98 13.81 9.84 -31.62
N ASN A 99 14.19 9.57 -32.87
CA ASN A 99 13.51 8.54 -33.64
C ASN A 99 13.70 7.18 -32.96
N LYS A 100 12.63 6.36 -32.87
CA LYS A 100 12.65 5.04 -32.23
C LYS A 100 13.83 4.17 -32.64
N ARG A 101 14.21 4.17 -33.93
CA ARG A 101 15.34 3.37 -34.43
C ARG A 101 16.67 3.84 -33.83
N ASN A 102 16.90 5.14 -33.80
CA ASN A 102 18.11 5.74 -33.23
C ASN A 102 18.15 5.56 -31.72
N LEU A 103 17.02 5.77 -31.04
CA LEU A 103 16.89 5.58 -29.60
C LEU A 103 17.28 4.16 -29.19
N ILE A 104 16.72 3.13 -29.83
CA ILE A 104 17.05 1.73 -29.54
C ILE A 104 18.53 1.44 -29.78
N THR A 105 19.13 2.02 -30.83
CA THR A 105 20.57 1.87 -31.07
C THR A 105 21.40 2.51 -29.96
N LYS A 106 21.05 3.71 -29.50
CA LYS A 106 21.72 4.40 -28.38
C LYS A 106 21.58 3.61 -27.07
N LEU A 107 20.36 3.19 -26.73
CA LEU A 107 20.10 2.40 -25.53
C LEU A 107 20.87 1.07 -25.52
N ARG A 108 20.96 0.37 -26.66
CA ARG A 108 21.77 -0.85 -26.77
C ARG A 108 23.25 -0.60 -26.59
N LYS A 109 23.75 0.55 -27.06
CA LYS A 109 25.15 0.95 -26.88
C LYS A 109 25.46 1.26 -25.42
N GLU A 110 24.52 1.88 -24.71
CA GLU A 110 24.64 2.26 -23.29
C GLU A 110 24.43 1.08 -22.32
N ALA A 111 23.66 0.07 -22.72
CA ALA A 111 23.30 -1.06 -21.86
C ALA A 111 24.50 -1.75 -21.15
N PRO A 112 25.67 -1.99 -21.79
CA PRO A 112 26.82 -2.56 -21.10
C PRO A 112 27.38 -1.65 -20.01
N ASP A 113 27.42 -0.34 -20.24
CA ASP A 113 27.92 0.64 -19.27
C ASP A 113 26.94 0.74 -18.09
N PHE A 114 25.64 0.78 -18.37
CA PHE A 114 24.60 0.74 -17.34
C PHE A 114 24.68 -0.51 -16.47
N LEU A 115 24.83 -1.69 -17.08
CA LEU A 115 24.99 -2.94 -16.34
C LEU A 115 26.31 -2.97 -15.54
N GLY A 116 27.39 -2.42 -16.10
CA GLY A 116 28.67 -2.29 -15.42
C GLY A 116 28.57 -1.46 -14.15
N GLU A 117 27.82 -0.35 -14.18
CA GLU A 117 27.55 0.47 -13.00
C GLU A 117 26.61 -0.22 -12.03
N LEU A 118 25.54 -0.86 -12.51
CA LEU A 118 24.60 -1.61 -11.68
C LEU A 118 25.29 -2.71 -10.86
N MET A 119 26.25 -3.42 -11.45
CA MET A 119 27.03 -4.47 -10.78
C MET A 119 27.99 -3.95 -9.71
N LYS A 120 28.31 -2.65 -9.71
CA LYS A 120 29.17 -1.99 -8.71
C LYS A 120 28.36 -1.34 -7.58
N LEU A 121 27.04 -1.21 -7.74
CA LEU A 121 26.20 -0.58 -6.73
C LEU A 121 26.19 -1.43 -5.46
N GLU A 122 26.50 -0.78 -4.34
CA GLU A 122 26.30 -1.36 -3.01
C GLU A 122 24.81 -1.31 -2.68
N ILE A 123 24.21 -2.47 -2.41
CA ILE A 123 22.82 -2.55 -2.01
C ILE A 123 22.74 -2.19 -0.52
N PRO A 124 21.97 -1.15 -0.14
CA PRO A 124 21.83 -0.79 1.26
C PRO A 124 21.12 -1.89 2.04
N GLU A 125 21.48 -2.05 3.30
CA GLU A 125 20.71 -2.90 4.21
C GLU A 125 19.27 -2.37 4.33
N SER A 126 18.32 -3.28 4.26
CA SER A 126 16.90 -2.97 4.40
C SER A 126 16.40 -3.46 5.77
N PRO A 127 15.79 -2.59 6.59
CA PRO A 127 15.24 -2.98 7.89
C PRO A 127 13.89 -3.70 7.78
N ASP A 128 13.30 -3.77 6.57
CA ASP A 128 11.98 -4.37 6.31
C ASP A 128 12.13 -5.73 5.60
N ARG A 129 11.02 -6.43 5.41
CA ARG A 129 10.89 -7.69 4.65
C ARG A 129 11.28 -7.60 3.17
N LEU A 130 11.58 -6.41 2.65
CA LEU A 130 11.97 -6.18 1.26
C LEU A 130 13.49 -6.08 1.16
N GLY A 131 14.07 -6.61 0.09
CA GLY A 131 15.53 -6.58 -0.11
C GLY A 131 16.12 -5.19 -0.37
N VAL A 132 15.28 -4.18 -0.63
CA VAL A 132 15.67 -2.79 -0.86
C VAL A 132 14.64 -1.88 -0.19
N PRO A 133 15.06 -0.77 0.46
CA PRO A 133 14.13 0.17 1.06
C PRO A 133 13.25 0.86 0.01
N VAL A 134 11.98 1.07 0.34
CA VAL A 134 11.05 1.84 -0.50
C VAL A 134 11.23 3.33 -0.24
N LEU A 135 11.27 4.11 -1.32
CA LEU A 135 11.36 5.57 -1.26
C LEU A 135 9.96 6.19 -1.13
N GLU A 136 9.82 7.09 -0.16
CA GLU A 136 8.60 7.88 0.06
C GLU A 136 8.65 9.17 -0.76
N SER A 137 8.20 9.11 -2.02
CA SER A 137 8.11 10.27 -2.91
C SER A 137 6.86 11.11 -2.64
N SER A 138 6.86 12.39 -3.05
CA SER A 138 5.66 13.26 -2.99
C SER A 138 4.51 12.66 -3.79
N ALA A 139 4.78 12.16 -5.00
CA ALA A 139 3.78 11.50 -5.84
C ALA A 139 3.12 10.30 -5.14
N LYS A 140 3.90 9.51 -4.39
CA LYS A 140 3.34 8.42 -3.58
C LYS A 140 2.38 8.94 -2.51
N LYS A 141 2.75 9.99 -1.79
CA LYS A 141 1.91 10.61 -0.74
C LYS A 141 0.61 11.17 -1.32
N ASP A 142 0.67 11.80 -2.49
CA ASP A 142 -0.52 12.34 -3.15
C ASP A 142 -1.50 11.22 -3.57
N ILE A 143 -0.98 10.12 -4.13
CA ILE A 143 -1.80 8.94 -4.48
C ILE A 143 -2.38 8.31 -3.21
N GLN A 144 -1.61 8.22 -2.12
CA GLN A 144 -2.11 7.72 -0.84
C GLN A 144 -3.25 8.57 -0.30
N LYS A 145 -3.11 9.89 -0.33
CA LYS A 145 -4.15 10.84 0.10
C LYS A 145 -5.43 10.67 -0.71
N ARG A 146 -5.33 10.52 -2.04
CA ARG A 146 -6.53 10.27 -2.89
C ARG A 146 -7.24 8.95 -2.60
N ASN A 147 -6.53 7.95 -2.06
CA ASN A 147 -7.09 6.64 -1.73
C ASN A 147 -7.57 6.51 -0.27
N GLN A 148 -7.52 7.59 0.51
CA GLN A 148 -8.01 7.59 1.88
C GLN A 148 -9.53 7.45 1.93
N SER A 149 -10.00 6.66 2.89
CA SER A 149 -11.40 6.66 3.27
C SER A 149 -11.78 7.95 4.01
N PRO A 150 -13.06 8.36 4.00
CA PRO A 150 -13.52 9.50 4.81
C PRO A 150 -13.14 9.40 6.29
N LEU A 151 -13.09 8.18 6.84
CA LEU A 151 -12.64 7.93 8.20
C LEU A 151 -11.15 8.22 8.41
N GLU A 152 -10.30 7.81 7.47
CA GLU A 152 -8.85 8.07 7.55
C GLU A 152 -8.57 9.56 7.38
N ALA A 153 -9.22 10.22 6.43
CA ALA A 153 -9.11 11.67 6.24
C ALA A 153 -9.53 12.44 7.50
N TYR A 154 -10.68 12.08 8.09
CA TYR A 154 -11.13 12.70 9.34
C TYR A 154 -10.15 12.50 10.50
N ILE A 155 -9.57 11.31 10.64
CA ILE A 155 -8.59 11.04 11.70
C ILE A 155 -7.30 11.84 11.47
N GLU A 156 -6.86 12.01 10.22
CA GLU A 156 -5.68 12.80 9.90
C GLU A 156 -5.89 14.30 10.14
N ASP A 157 -7.06 14.82 9.77
CA ASP A 157 -7.35 16.26 9.83
C ASP A 157 -7.79 16.72 11.23
N GLU A 158 -8.54 15.89 11.97
CA GLU A 158 -9.26 16.30 13.19
C GLU A 158 -8.82 15.57 14.46
N CYS A 159 -7.87 14.63 14.35
CA CYS A 159 -7.42 13.83 15.50
C CYS A 159 -5.89 13.83 15.65
N PHE A 160 -5.44 13.70 16.90
CA PHE A 160 -4.03 13.64 17.26
C PHE A 160 -3.71 12.29 17.91
N PHE A 161 -2.53 11.76 17.60
CA PHE A 161 -2.00 10.59 18.27
C PHE A 161 -1.39 10.99 19.62
N VAL A 162 -2.07 10.67 20.71
CA VAL A 162 -1.65 11.01 22.08
C VAL A 162 -1.54 9.73 22.91
N PRO A 163 -0.33 9.19 23.12
CA PRO A 163 -0.12 7.96 23.88
C PRO A 163 -0.76 7.99 25.26
N GLY A 164 -1.49 6.92 25.59
CA GLY A 164 -2.18 6.78 26.88
C GLY A 164 -3.53 7.49 26.97
N ASN A 165 -3.86 8.37 26.02
CA ASN A 165 -5.18 9.01 25.98
C ASN A 165 -6.25 8.06 25.44
N MET A 166 -7.51 8.34 25.76
CA MET A 166 -8.65 7.61 25.18
C MET A 166 -9.87 8.50 25.07
N VAL A 167 -10.64 8.33 24.00
CA VAL A 167 -11.95 8.95 23.83
C VAL A 167 -13.03 7.89 23.78
N THR A 168 -14.26 8.22 24.18
CA THR A 168 -15.36 7.27 24.06
C THR A 168 -15.69 7.04 22.58
N PHE A 169 -15.96 5.80 22.19
CA PHE A 169 -16.28 5.48 20.79
C PHE A 169 -17.56 6.20 20.31
N ASN A 170 -18.51 6.43 21.23
CA ASN A 170 -19.73 7.16 20.90
C ASN A 170 -19.45 8.63 20.59
N GLU A 171 -18.56 9.29 21.34
CA GLU A 171 -18.17 10.67 21.07
C GLU A 171 -17.44 10.78 19.73
N PHE A 172 -16.43 9.93 19.51
CA PHE A 172 -15.70 9.88 18.24
C PHE A 172 -16.64 9.68 17.05
N TYR A 173 -17.53 8.70 17.13
CA TYR A 173 -18.50 8.45 16.07
C TYR A 173 -19.43 9.65 15.85
N GLY A 174 -19.84 10.32 16.92
CA GLY A 174 -20.69 11.51 16.84
C GLY A 174 -20.02 12.65 16.08
N ARG A 175 -18.75 12.94 16.38
CA ARG A 175 -17.97 13.97 15.68
C ARG A 175 -17.69 13.57 14.23
N PHE A 176 -17.28 12.33 13.99
CA PHE A 176 -17.04 11.81 12.65
C PHE A 176 -18.31 11.87 11.78
N ALA A 177 -19.46 11.41 12.30
CA ALA A 177 -20.72 11.42 11.56
C ALA A 177 -21.22 12.85 11.24
N ALA A 178 -20.81 13.85 12.03
CA ALA A 178 -21.10 15.25 11.78
C ALA A 178 -20.16 15.90 10.75
N ALA A 179 -18.97 15.32 10.53
CA ALA A 179 -17.94 15.85 9.64
C ALA A 179 -18.04 15.31 8.19
N ILE A 180 -18.67 14.14 7.99
CA ILE A 180 -18.82 13.52 6.67
C ILE A 180 -20.09 13.96 5.93
N ASP A 181 -20.12 13.72 4.62
CA ASP A 181 -21.29 14.01 3.79
C ASP A 181 -22.51 13.18 4.24
N ALA A 182 -23.69 13.81 4.26
CA ALA A 182 -24.94 13.20 4.72
C ALA A 182 -25.31 11.93 3.94
N THR A 183 -24.89 11.81 2.67
CA THR A 183 -25.13 10.64 1.82
C THR A 183 -24.29 9.42 2.24
N GLU A 184 -23.15 9.64 2.91
CA GLU A 184 -22.24 8.58 3.34
C GLU A 184 -22.56 8.01 4.74
N ILE A 185 -23.34 8.75 5.54
CA ILE A 185 -23.70 8.36 6.92
C ILE A 185 -24.35 6.95 6.95
N GLY A 186 -25.18 6.63 5.96
CA GLY A 186 -25.82 5.32 5.86
C GLY A 186 -24.82 4.16 5.65
N TYR A 187 -23.71 4.43 4.97
CA TYR A 187 -22.65 3.46 4.73
C TYR A 187 -21.74 3.29 5.97
N TRP A 188 -21.36 4.41 6.58
CA TRP A 188 -20.44 4.47 7.73
C TRP A 188 -21.13 4.26 9.08
N THR A 189 -21.71 3.08 9.28
CA THR A 189 -22.31 2.71 10.58
C THR A 189 -21.27 2.61 11.70
N LYS A 190 -21.71 2.73 12.96
CA LYS A 190 -20.88 2.50 14.18
C LYS A 190 -20.07 1.20 14.11
N VAL A 191 -20.68 0.13 13.61
CA VAL A 191 -19.99 -1.17 13.47
C VAL A 191 -18.89 -1.10 12.42
N ARG A 192 -19.14 -0.47 11.27
CA ARG A 192 -18.16 -0.32 10.19
C ARG A 192 -17.01 0.57 10.64
N VAL A 193 -17.28 1.75 11.18
CA VAL A 193 -16.25 2.65 11.72
C VAL A 193 -15.39 1.92 12.73
N GLY A 194 -16.01 1.25 13.71
CA GLY A 194 -15.28 0.54 14.75
C GLY A 194 -14.50 -0.69 14.28
N LYS A 195 -14.70 -1.18 13.06
CA LYS A 195 -13.90 -2.26 12.45
C LYS A 195 -12.76 -1.72 11.57
N ASN A 196 -12.86 -0.47 11.11
CA ASN A 196 -11.94 0.15 10.18
C ASN A 196 -11.14 1.30 10.84
N ILE A 197 -11.04 1.32 12.17
CA ILE A 197 -10.13 2.26 12.86
C ILE A 197 -8.69 1.90 12.42
N PRO A 198 -7.96 2.84 11.79
CA PRO A 198 -6.60 2.60 11.34
C PRO A 198 -5.65 2.55 12.54
N LYS A 199 -4.55 1.81 12.38
CA LYS A 199 -3.42 1.90 13.32
C LYS A 199 -2.77 3.29 13.22
N PRO A 200 -2.14 3.81 14.28
CA PRO A 200 -1.87 3.19 15.58
C PRO A 200 -3.04 3.24 16.59
N PHE A 201 -4.20 3.74 16.20
CA PHE A 201 -5.36 3.79 17.09
C PHE A 201 -5.96 2.40 17.30
N VAL A 202 -6.48 2.17 18.51
CA VAL A 202 -7.00 0.85 18.91
C VAL A 202 -8.37 0.98 19.56
N LYS A 203 -9.30 0.08 19.23
CA LYS A 203 -10.64 0.06 19.84
C LYS A 203 -10.75 -1.03 20.90
N GLY A 204 -11.15 -0.68 22.12
CA GLY A 204 -11.30 -1.62 23.24
C GLY A 204 -12.08 -1.06 24.41
N ARG A 205 -12.27 -1.86 25.46
CA ARG A 205 -12.89 -1.45 26.73
C ARG A 205 -11.84 -0.97 27.72
N ALA A 206 -12.09 0.13 28.41
CA ALA A 206 -11.19 0.70 29.41
C ALA A 206 -11.74 0.48 30.83
N GLY A 207 -11.92 -0.78 31.23
CA GLY A 207 -12.49 -1.18 32.53
C GLY A 207 -14.01 -0.93 32.68
N THR A 208 -14.56 0.04 31.97
CA THR A 208 -16.00 0.31 31.89
C THR A 208 -16.69 -0.56 30.82
N GLY A 209 -18.02 -0.66 30.90
CA GLY A 209 -18.83 -1.35 29.88
C GLY A 209 -18.80 -0.69 28.50
N ASN A 210 -18.22 0.51 28.38
CA ASN A 210 -18.19 1.30 27.16
C ASN A 210 -16.94 1.04 26.32
N MET A 211 -17.11 1.13 24.99
CA MET A 211 -16.00 1.06 24.04
C MET A 211 -15.31 2.43 23.92
N HIS A 212 -13.99 2.41 23.81
CA HIS A 212 -13.13 3.57 23.66
C HIS A 212 -12.18 3.37 22.46
N ILE A 213 -11.65 4.48 21.96
CA ILE A 213 -10.51 4.50 21.04
C ILE A 213 -9.30 5.00 21.82
N GLY A 214 -8.26 4.16 21.91
CA GLY A 214 -7.02 4.48 22.57
C GLY A 214 -6.04 5.22 21.67
N ASN A 215 -5.16 6.00 22.32
CA ASN A 215 -4.15 6.88 21.75
C ASN A 215 -4.70 8.02 20.87
N LEU A 216 -5.97 8.36 20.99
CA LEU A 216 -6.61 9.39 20.19
C LEU A 216 -7.00 10.58 21.05
N ALA A 217 -6.77 11.80 20.56
CA ALA A 217 -7.32 13.05 21.10
C ALA A 217 -7.90 13.88 19.96
N PHE A 218 -8.82 14.80 20.28
CA PHE A 218 -9.33 15.80 19.31
C PHE A 218 -8.56 17.12 19.36
N GLU A 219 -7.62 17.22 20.31
CA GLU A 219 -6.78 18.40 20.53
C GLU A 219 -5.34 17.93 20.65
N ASP A 220 -4.40 18.80 20.28
CA ASP A 220 -2.97 18.54 20.43
C ASP A 220 -2.59 18.59 21.91
N LEU A 221 -2.47 17.41 22.51
CA LEU A 221 -2.20 17.23 23.94
C LEU A 221 -0.88 16.45 24.13
N PRO A 222 -0.14 16.72 25.23
CA PRO A 222 1.02 15.91 25.56
C PRO A 222 0.62 14.48 25.91
N ALA A 223 1.56 13.53 25.73
CA ALA A 223 1.36 12.14 26.09
C ALA A 223 0.96 12.01 27.58
N ILE A 224 -0.11 11.26 27.84
CA ILE A 224 -0.65 11.04 29.20
C ILE A 224 -0.03 9.79 29.84
N GLY A 225 0.44 8.86 29.02
CA GLY A 225 1.07 7.63 29.51
C GLY A 225 1.69 6.81 28.37
N LYS A 226 1.84 5.51 28.61
CA LYS A 226 2.30 4.58 27.57
C LYS A 226 1.22 4.39 26.51
N GLU A 227 1.65 4.09 25.28
CA GLU A 227 0.78 3.70 24.16
C GLU A 227 -0.19 2.60 24.61
N LEU A 228 -1.49 2.79 24.39
CA LEU A 228 -2.50 1.77 24.64
C LEU A 228 -2.53 0.78 23.48
N ILE A 229 -2.64 -0.51 23.82
CA ILE A 229 -2.88 -1.60 22.87
C ILE A 229 -4.21 -2.28 23.21
N CYS A 230 -4.83 -2.94 22.24
CA CYS A 230 -6.01 -3.75 22.48
C CYS A 230 -5.61 -5.21 22.71
N PHE A 231 -5.87 -5.72 23.92
CA PHE A 231 -5.67 -7.12 24.29
C PHE A 231 -7.00 -7.67 24.83
N GLU A 232 -7.50 -8.75 24.23
CA GLU A 232 -8.80 -9.37 24.62
C GLU A 232 -9.97 -8.36 24.68
N ASN A 233 -10.06 -7.47 23.70
CA ASN A 233 -11.04 -6.37 23.65
C ASN A 233 -10.92 -5.34 24.80
N LYS A 234 -9.81 -5.30 25.53
CA LYS A 234 -9.51 -4.31 26.57
C LYS A 234 -8.35 -3.42 26.14
N LEU A 235 -8.44 -2.13 26.45
CA LEU A 235 -7.33 -1.20 26.30
C LEU A 235 -6.40 -1.37 27.49
N VAL A 236 -5.14 -1.71 27.22
CA VAL A 236 -4.10 -1.86 28.23
C VAL A 236 -2.84 -1.10 27.80
N PRO A 237 -2.07 -0.53 28.73
CA PRO A 237 -0.78 0.08 28.39
C PRO A 237 0.19 -0.95 27.81
N LYS A 238 0.91 -0.58 26.75
CA LYS A 238 2.00 -1.37 26.18
C LYS A 238 3.10 -1.54 27.23
N VAL A 239 3.54 -2.78 27.44
CA VAL A 239 4.57 -3.11 28.45
C VAL A 239 5.91 -2.54 28.03
#